data_AF-A0A950SWG7-F1
#
_entry.id   AF-A0A950SWG7-F1
#
_cell.length_a   1.000
_cell.length_b   1.000
_cell.length_c   1.000
_cell.angle_alpha   90.00
_cell.angle_beta   90.00
_cell.angle_gamma   90.00
#
_symmetry.space_group_name_H-M   'P 1'
#
loop_
_entity.id
_entity.type
_entity.pdbx_description
1 polymer ?
#
loop_
_entity_poly.entity_id
_entity_poly.type
_entity_poly.pdbx_seq_one_letter_code
_entity_poly.pdbx_strand_id
1 'polypeptide(L)'
;MYTFLPAMQNASVPLLTQALAQMQQRYPNRKVFEHHLIRFVKVLERSTTMTEQEKRKVKEVLHVQYAYDYFIDENPDVKERVAKGEQRGKQEGRLEGKLEGKLEGKLEGLQEAVINVVKFRFPALAALAQQQMGQFSSADDLNTLMQQLLAAPDEATALKLLRLPTA
;
A
#
# COMPACT_ATOMS: atom_id res chain seq x y z
N MET A 1 36.70 -8.54 -10.99
CA MET A 1 37.35 -7.21 -10.89
C MET A 1 36.48 -6.12 -11.50
N TYR A 2 35.95 -6.31 -12.71
CA TYR A 2 35.11 -5.32 -13.42
C TYR A 2 33.98 -4.71 -12.58
N THR A 3 33.29 -5.53 -11.78
CA THR A 3 32.14 -5.10 -10.96
C THR A 3 32.44 -4.01 -9.93
N PHE A 4 33.69 -3.86 -9.50
CA PHE A 4 34.09 -2.88 -8.49
C PHE A 4 34.76 -1.63 -9.08
N LEU A 5 35.03 -1.61 -10.39
CA LEU A 5 35.66 -0.48 -11.07
C LEU A 5 34.95 0.86 -10.82
N PRO A 6 33.60 0.94 -10.75
CA PRO A 6 32.95 2.22 -10.51
C PRO A 6 33.31 2.86 -9.17
N ALA A 7 33.80 2.10 -8.18
CA ALA A 7 34.21 2.61 -6.88
C ALA A 7 35.72 2.96 -6.80
N MET A 8 36.46 2.81 -7.89
CA MET A 8 37.90 3.14 -7.92
C MET A 8 38.11 4.63 -8.19
N GLN A 9 39.23 5.16 -7.70
CA GLN A 9 39.52 6.60 -7.70
C GLN A 9 39.72 7.20 -9.11
N ASN A 10 40.06 6.36 -10.09
CA ASN A 10 40.24 6.76 -11.50
C ASN A 10 39.06 6.29 -12.40
N ALA A 11 37.89 6.04 -11.80
CA ALA A 11 36.71 5.65 -12.55
C ALA A 11 36.29 6.78 -13.50
N SER A 12 36.08 6.46 -14.77
CA SER A 12 35.65 7.41 -15.79
C SER A 12 34.69 6.74 -16.76
N VAL A 13 33.87 7.53 -17.46
CA VAL A 13 32.89 7.00 -18.43
C VAL A 13 33.56 6.13 -19.51
N PRO A 14 34.69 6.53 -20.15
CA PRO A 14 35.34 5.69 -21.15
C PRO A 14 35.89 4.38 -20.56
N LEU A 15 36.51 4.44 -19.38
CA LEU A 15 37.06 3.27 -18.71
C LEU A 15 35.96 2.26 -18.36
N LEU A 16 34.86 2.73 -17.78
CA LEU A 16 33.73 1.90 -17.40
C LEU A 16 33.02 1.29 -18.62
N THR A 17 32.89 2.05 -19.70
CA THR A 17 32.32 1.55 -20.97
C THR A 17 33.20 0.45 -21.57
N GLN A 18 34.52 0.66 -21.62
CA GLN A 18 35.46 -0.36 -22.08
C GLN A 18 35.42 -1.61 -21.18
N ALA A 19 35.34 -1.42 -19.86
CA ALA A 19 35.24 -2.50 -18.91
C ALA A 19 33.97 -3.34 -19.08
N LEU A 20 32.82 -2.72 -19.40
CA LEU A 20 31.58 -3.43 -19.70
C LEU A 20 31.72 -4.33 -20.94
N ALA A 21 32.34 -3.82 -22.01
CA ALA A 21 32.61 -4.60 -23.22
C ALA A 21 33.54 -5.79 -22.94
N GLN A 22 34.63 -5.56 -22.20
CA GLN A 22 35.56 -6.62 -21.78
C GLN A 22 34.90 -7.64 -20.86
N MET A 23 34.03 -7.20 -19.95
CA MET A 23 33.28 -8.07 -19.06
C MET A 23 32.34 -8.99 -19.84
N GLN A 24 31.67 -8.49 -20.88
CA GLN A 24 30.82 -9.32 -21.76
C GLN A 24 31.64 -10.36 -22.51
N GLN A 25 32.79 -9.98 -23.09
CA GLN A 25 33.69 -10.92 -23.77
C GLN A 25 34.23 -11.98 -22.81
N ARG A 26 34.54 -11.60 -21.57
CA ARG A 26 35.09 -12.50 -20.55
C ARG A 26 34.06 -13.50 -20.01
N TYR A 27 32.79 -13.14 -20.01
CA TYR A 27 31.66 -13.95 -19.54
C TYR A 27 30.66 -14.18 -20.69
N PRO A 28 30.99 -15.02 -21.68
CA PRO A 28 30.10 -15.26 -22.82
C PRO A 28 28.79 -15.96 -22.42
N ASN A 29 28.75 -16.61 -21.26
CA ASN A 29 27.50 -17.07 -20.67
C ASN A 29 26.67 -15.87 -20.19
N ARG A 30 25.55 -15.64 -20.87
CA ARG A 30 24.63 -14.53 -20.62
C ARG A 30 24.24 -14.38 -19.15
N LYS A 31 23.86 -15.47 -18.46
CA LYS A 31 23.44 -15.41 -17.04
C LYS A 31 24.59 -14.97 -16.12
N VAL A 32 25.81 -15.42 -16.41
CA VAL A 32 26.99 -15.06 -15.61
C VAL A 32 27.35 -13.59 -15.83
N PHE A 33 27.34 -13.11 -17.08
CA PHE A 33 27.55 -11.71 -17.41
C PHE A 33 26.51 -10.81 -16.73
N GLU A 34 25.23 -11.16 -16.86
CA GLU A 34 24.09 -10.48 -16.25
C GLU A 34 24.24 -10.33 -14.73
N HIS A 35 24.67 -11.39 -14.03
CA HIS A 35 24.93 -11.34 -12.59
C HIS A 35 26.03 -10.35 -12.21
N HIS A 36 27.09 -10.27 -13.02
CA HIS A 36 28.14 -9.26 -12.84
C HIS A 36 27.63 -7.85 -13.17
N LEU A 37 26.79 -7.71 -14.20
CA LEU A 37 26.19 -6.44 -14.61
C LEU A 37 25.34 -5.84 -13.49
N ILE A 38 24.48 -6.64 -12.84
CA ILE A 38 23.69 -6.19 -11.68
C ILE A 38 24.59 -5.62 -10.57
N ARG A 39 25.68 -6.32 -10.25
CA ARG A 39 26.62 -5.88 -9.21
C ARG A 39 27.35 -4.61 -9.63
N PHE A 40 27.77 -4.53 -10.88
CA PHE A 40 28.40 -3.33 -11.44
C PHE A 40 27.49 -2.11 -11.31
N VAL A 41 26.23 -2.22 -11.70
CA VAL A 41 25.26 -1.11 -11.62
C VAL A 41 25.04 -0.69 -10.17
N LYS A 42 24.87 -1.64 -9.24
CA LYS A 42 24.72 -1.32 -7.81
C LYS A 42 25.93 -0.60 -7.24
N VAL A 43 27.15 -0.97 -7.65
CA VAL A 43 28.38 -0.29 -7.22
C VAL A 43 28.48 1.10 -7.86
N LEU A 44 28.14 1.24 -9.14
CA LEU A 44 28.10 2.52 -9.84
C LEU A 44 27.15 3.52 -9.16
N GLU A 45 25.96 3.08 -8.78
CA GLU A 45 24.97 3.93 -8.10
C GLU A 45 25.49 4.45 -6.77
N ARG A 46 26.12 3.58 -5.98
CA ARG A 46 26.63 3.88 -4.64
C ARG A 46 27.99 4.57 -4.65
N SER A 47 28.68 4.60 -5.78
CA SER A 47 30.02 5.17 -5.86
C SER A 47 30.00 6.68 -5.62
N THR A 48 30.99 7.18 -4.88
CA THR A 48 31.26 8.61 -4.70
C THR A 48 32.44 9.09 -5.56
N THR A 49 33.11 8.19 -6.29
CA THR A 49 34.29 8.53 -7.12
C THR A 49 33.93 9.07 -8.50
N MET A 50 32.64 9.17 -8.82
CA MET A 50 32.11 9.70 -10.08
C MET A 50 30.98 10.69 -9.81
N THR A 51 30.86 11.70 -10.67
CA THR A 51 29.74 12.64 -10.61
C THR A 51 28.43 12.00 -11.09
N GLU A 52 27.29 12.54 -10.66
CA GLU A 52 25.98 12.06 -11.12
C GLU A 52 25.80 12.18 -12.64
N GLN A 53 26.40 13.18 -13.28
CA GLN A 53 26.34 13.33 -14.73
C GLN A 53 27.11 12.21 -15.44
N GLU A 54 28.27 11.81 -14.92
CA GLU A 54 29.04 10.69 -15.47
C GLU A 54 28.33 9.36 -15.24
N LYS A 55 27.75 9.13 -14.05
CA LYS A 55 26.92 7.94 -13.78
C LYS A 55 25.77 7.83 -14.77
N ARG A 56 25.07 8.94 -15.08
CA ARG A 56 23.99 8.95 -16.07
C ARG A 56 24.47 8.50 -17.45
N LYS A 57 25.62 8.98 -17.92
CA LYS A 57 26.19 8.55 -19.21
C LYS A 57 26.48 7.04 -19.25
N VAL A 58 27.01 6.48 -18.16
CA VAL A 58 27.23 5.03 -18.08
C VAL A 58 25.91 4.27 -18.02
N LYS A 59 24.91 4.77 -17.28
CA LYS A 59 23.55 4.20 -17.26
C LYS A 59 22.88 4.22 -18.63
N GLU A 60 23.08 5.27 -19.42
CA GLU A 60 22.58 5.35 -20.80
C GLU A 60 23.21 4.25 -21.67
N VAL A 61 24.51 4.02 -21.55
CA VAL A 61 25.18 2.89 -22.22
C VAL A 61 24.59 1.54 -21.78
N LEU A 62 24.36 1.35 -20.48
CA LEU A 62 23.74 0.14 -19.93
C LEU A 62 22.34 -0.09 -20.49
N HIS A 63 21.54 0.96 -20.59
CA HIS A 63 20.20 0.90 -21.16
C HIS A 63 20.25 0.55 -22.66
N VAL A 64 21.02 1.32 -23.45
CA VAL A 64 21.01 1.21 -24.92
C VAL A 64 21.75 -0.03 -25.43
N GLN A 65 22.94 -0.33 -24.90
CA GLN A 65 23.78 -1.40 -25.44
C GLN A 65 23.49 -2.76 -24.82
N TYR A 66 23.04 -2.78 -23.56
CA TYR A 66 22.88 -4.02 -22.79
C TYR A 66 21.43 -4.32 -22.43
N ALA A 67 20.48 -3.48 -22.85
CA ALA A 67 19.05 -3.61 -22.55
C ALA A 67 18.80 -3.87 -21.05
N TYR A 68 19.55 -3.17 -20.18
CA TYR A 68 19.63 -3.49 -18.76
C TYR A 68 18.27 -3.48 -18.07
N ASP A 69 17.40 -2.52 -18.39
CA ASP A 69 16.07 -2.41 -17.76
C ASP A 69 15.20 -3.63 -18.08
N TYR A 70 15.10 -3.99 -19.35
CA TYR A 70 14.36 -5.19 -19.79
C TYR A 70 14.90 -6.46 -19.14
N PHE A 71 16.22 -6.56 -18.99
CA PHE A 71 16.85 -7.69 -18.32
C PHE A 71 16.47 -7.79 -16.83
N ILE A 72 16.39 -6.66 -16.11
CA ILE A 72 15.98 -6.65 -14.70
C ILE A 72 14.53 -7.11 -14.55
N ASP A 73 13.65 -6.66 -15.44
CA ASP A 73 12.23 -7.05 -15.43
C ASP A 73 12.04 -8.54 -15.72
N GLU A 74 12.87 -9.12 -16.60
CA GLU A 74 12.84 -10.54 -16.94
C GLU A 74 13.52 -11.45 -15.91
N ASN A 75 14.22 -10.90 -14.92
CA ASN A 75 14.93 -11.68 -13.92
C ASN A 75 13.94 -12.48 -13.06
N PRO A 76 14.08 -13.83 -12.96
CA PRO A 76 13.17 -14.66 -12.17
C PRO A 76 13.06 -14.24 -10.70
N ASP A 77 14.15 -13.80 -10.07
CA ASP A 77 14.15 -13.37 -8.67
C ASP A 77 13.37 -12.06 -8.51
N VAL A 78 13.45 -11.16 -9.50
CA VAL A 78 12.69 -9.90 -9.51
C VAL A 78 11.21 -10.21 -9.73
N LYS A 79 10.87 -11.04 -10.72
CA LYS A 79 9.49 -11.50 -10.97
C LYS A 79 8.87 -12.16 -9.74
N GLU A 80 9.61 -13.04 -9.06
CA GLU A 80 9.13 -13.70 -7.84
C GLU A 80 8.88 -12.67 -6.72
N ARG A 81 9.79 -11.70 -6.53
CA ARG A 81 9.62 -10.64 -5.52
C ARG A 81 8.42 -9.75 -5.82
N VAL A 82 8.24 -9.34 -7.07
CA VAL A 82 7.09 -8.54 -7.52
C VAL A 82 5.81 -9.33 -7.29
N ALA A 83 5.74 -10.58 -7.74
CA ALA A 83 4.57 -11.44 -7.55
C ALA A 83 4.23 -11.64 -6.05
N LYS A 84 5.23 -11.87 -5.20
CA LYS A 84 5.03 -11.94 -3.73
C LYS A 84 4.52 -10.62 -3.16
N GLY A 85 5.04 -9.49 -3.65
CA GLY A 85 4.58 -8.15 -3.27
C GLY A 85 3.11 -7.93 -3.63
N GLU A 86 2.74 -8.23 -4.87
CA GLU A 86 1.34 -8.12 -5.34
C GLU A 86 0.40 -9.05 -4.57
N GLN A 87 0.83 -10.28 -4.27
CA GLN A 87 0.03 -11.21 -3.46
C GLN A 87 -0.19 -10.69 -2.05
N ARG A 88 0.85 -10.13 -1.41
CA ARG A 88 0.74 -9.51 -0.09
C ARG A 88 -0.22 -8.33 -0.12
N GLY A 89 -0.03 -7.40 -1.06
CA GLY A 89 -0.91 -6.23 -1.20
C GLY A 89 -2.38 -6.61 -1.44
N LYS A 90 -2.64 -7.64 -2.26
CA LYS A 90 -4.00 -8.18 -2.46
C LYS A 90 -4.58 -8.80 -1.19
N GLN A 91 -3.77 -9.49 -0.40
CA GLN A 91 -4.22 -10.09 0.86
C GLN A 91 -4.51 -9.01 1.92
N GLU A 92 -3.61 -8.04 2.07
CA GLU A 92 -3.76 -6.90 2.98
C GLU A 92 -5.01 -6.10 2.65
N GLY A 93 -5.15 -5.64 1.39
CA GLY A 93 -6.33 -4.88 0.97
C GLY A 93 -7.65 -5.65 1.11
N ARG A 94 -7.64 -6.98 0.93
CA ARG A 94 -8.83 -7.81 1.18
C ARG A 94 -9.18 -7.90 2.67
N LEU A 95 -8.18 -7.98 3.54
CA LEU A 95 -8.39 -8.02 4.98
C LEU A 95 -8.90 -6.68 5.52
N GLU A 96 -8.28 -5.58 5.09
CA GLU A 96 -8.70 -4.21 5.44
C GLU A 96 -10.13 -3.95 4.98
N GLY A 97 -10.43 -4.15 3.69
CA GLY A 97 -11.79 -3.92 3.18
C GLY A 97 -12.85 -4.82 3.82
N LYS A 98 -12.49 -6.05 4.22
CA LYS A 98 -13.41 -6.93 4.96
C LYS A 98 -13.65 -6.45 6.39
N LEU A 99 -12.65 -5.85 7.03
CA LEU A 99 -12.77 -5.31 8.38
C LEU A 99 -13.60 -4.03 8.36
N GLU A 100 -13.29 -3.09 7.46
CA GLU A 100 -14.03 -1.85 7.27
C GLU A 100 -15.51 -2.13 6.96
N GLY A 101 -15.78 -2.96 5.95
CA GLY A 101 -17.17 -3.31 5.59
C GLY A 101 -17.93 -4.02 6.71
N LYS A 102 -17.25 -4.76 7.59
CA LYS A 102 -17.90 -5.36 8.77
C LYS A 102 -18.25 -4.31 9.83
N LEU A 103 -17.39 -3.32 10.03
CA LEU A 103 -17.62 -2.24 11.00
C LEU A 103 -18.73 -1.30 10.51
N GLU A 104 -18.67 -0.89 9.24
CA GLU A 104 -19.70 -0.08 8.60
C GLU A 104 -21.05 -0.81 8.60
N GLY A 105 -21.08 -2.07 8.15
CA GLY A 105 -22.31 -2.85 8.15
C GLY A 105 -22.89 -3.09 9.56
N LYS A 106 -22.04 -3.24 10.59
CA LYS A 106 -22.50 -3.32 11.99
C LYS A 106 -23.13 -1.99 12.43
N LEU A 107 -22.50 -0.86 12.09
CA LEU A 107 -23.00 0.48 12.43
C LEU A 107 -24.34 0.75 11.76
N GLU A 108 -24.41 0.58 10.44
CA GLU A 108 -25.64 0.78 9.65
C GLU A 108 -26.78 -0.12 10.12
N GLY A 109 -26.49 -1.42 10.37
CA GLY A 109 -27.49 -2.35 10.88
C GLY A 109 -28.03 -1.96 12.26
N LEU A 110 -27.20 -1.41 13.15
CA LEU A 110 -27.65 -0.90 14.44
C LEU A 110 -28.44 0.40 14.33
N GLN A 111 -28.05 1.31 13.43
CA GLN A 111 -28.84 2.50 13.13
C GLN A 111 -30.25 2.12 12.65
N GLU A 112 -30.36 1.17 11.73
CA GLU A 112 -31.64 0.67 11.24
C GLU A 112 -32.45 0.01 12.36
N ALA A 113 -31.81 -0.81 13.20
CA ALA A 113 -32.46 -1.45 14.35
C ALA A 113 -33.03 -0.42 15.34
N VAL A 114 -32.27 0.63 15.67
CA VAL A 114 -32.74 1.73 16.53
C VAL A 114 -33.95 2.43 15.90
N ILE A 115 -33.88 2.78 14.61
CA ILE A 115 -35.00 3.41 13.90
C ILE A 115 -36.25 2.51 13.95
N ASN A 116 -36.09 1.20 13.78
CA ASN A 116 -37.21 0.25 13.82
C ASN A 116 -37.83 0.14 15.22
N VAL A 117 -37.01 0.11 16.27
CA VAL A 117 -37.51 0.15 17.66
C VAL A 117 -38.31 1.42 17.92
N VAL A 118 -37.80 2.59 17.49
CA VAL A 118 -38.49 3.87 17.66
C VAL A 118 -39.79 3.89 16.86
N LYS A 119 -39.77 3.47 15.59
CA LYS A 119 -40.98 3.38 14.76
C LYS A 119 -42.08 2.53 15.38
N PHE A 120 -41.71 1.43 16.04
CA PHE A 120 -42.67 0.50 16.63
C PHE A 120 -43.20 0.99 17.99
N ARG A 121 -42.32 1.49 18.87
CA ARG A 121 -42.71 1.88 20.24
C ARG A 121 -43.17 3.34 20.35
N PHE A 122 -42.58 4.24 19.57
CA PHE A 122 -42.76 5.69 19.65
C PHE A 122 -42.87 6.31 18.24
N PRO A 123 -43.93 6.02 17.47
CA PRO A 123 -44.03 6.40 16.05
C PRO A 123 -43.81 7.89 15.78
N ALA A 124 -44.24 8.77 16.70
CA ALA A 124 -44.06 10.22 16.58
C ALA A 124 -42.59 10.67 16.55
N LEU A 125 -41.66 9.84 17.05
CA LEU A 125 -40.23 10.13 17.12
C LEU A 125 -39.43 9.55 15.94
N ALA A 126 -40.06 8.83 15.01
CA ALA A 126 -39.38 8.12 13.93
C ALA A 126 -38.54 9.04 13.03
N ALA A 127 -39.08 10.21 12.66
CA ALA A 127 -38.38 11.18 11.82
C ALA A 127 -37.15 11.77 12.55
N LEU A 128 -37.28 12.02 13.86
CA LEU A 128 -36.17 12.48 14.69
C LEU A 128 -35.07 11.41 14.77
N ALA A 129 -35.43 10.15 15.00
CA ALA A 129 -34.46 9.05 15.06
C ALA A 129 -33.68 8.94 13.74
N GLN A 130 -34.36 8.99 12.59
CA GLN A 130 -33.71 8.96 11.27
C GLN A 130 -32.69 10.10 11.08
N GLN A 131 -33.04 11.32 11.51
CA GLN A 131 -32.12 12.46 11.43
C GLN A 131 -30.91 12.30 12.36
N GLN A 132 -31.10 11.69 13.53
CA GLN A 132 -30.06 11.57 14.54
C GLN A 132 -29.08 10.42 14.28
N MET A 133 -29.51 9.33 13.64
CA MET A 133 -28.65 8.14 13.44
C MET A 133 -27.34 8.44 12.70
N GLY A 134 -27.36 9.37 11.73
CA GLY A 134 -26.15 9.77 10.99
C GLY A 134 -25.11 10.52 11.82
N GLN A 135 -25.43 10.90 13.06
CA GLN A 135 -24.49 11.57 13.98
C GLN A 135 -23.72 10.56 14.85
N PHE A 136 -24.12 9.29 14.85
CA PHE A 136 -23.46 8.25 15.65
C PHE A 136 -22.38 7.57 14.82
N SER A 137 -21.13 7.64 15.29
CA SER A 137 -19.97 6.99 14.68
C SER A 137 -19.59 5.68 15.37
N SER A 138 -20.30 5.30 16.43
CA SER A 138 -19.95 4.20 17.32
C SER A 138 -21.10 3.19 17.42
N ALA A 139 -20.78 1.95 17.08
CA ALA A 139 -21.71 0.83 17.18
C ALA A 139 -22.09 0.54 18.65
N ASP A 140 -21.18 0.76 19.59
CA ASP A 140 -21.43 0.44 21.00
C ASP A 140 -22.36 1.48 21.65
N ASP A 141 -22.25 2.75 21.24
CA ASP A 141 -23.18 3.80 21.67
C ASP A 141 -24.58 3.58 21.11
N LEU A 142 -24.68 3.20 19.83
CA LEU A 142 -25.97 2.83 19.23
C LEU A 142 -26.61 1.62 19.91
N ASN A 143 -25.82 0.60 20.27
CA ASN A 143 -26.33 -0.56 20.98
C ASN A 143 -26.81 -0.20 22.39
N THR A 144 -26.10 0.69 23.09
CA THR A 144 -26.51 1.22 24.40
C THR A 144 -27.80 2.02 24.29
N LEU A 145 -27.88 2.93 23.32
CA LEU A 145 -29.08 3.71 23.02
C LEU A 145 -30.27 2.78 22.71
N MET A 146 -30.06 1.74 21.89
CA MET A 146 -31.08 0.75 21.58
C MET A 146 -31.62 0.07 22.85
N GLN A 147 -30.74 -0.38 23.75
CA GLN A 147 -31.16 -1.00 25.01
C GLN A 147 -31.94 -0.02 25.91
N GLN A 148 -31.50 1.23 26.00
CA GLN A 148 -32.20 2.26 26.76
C GLN A 148 -33.58 2.59 26.16
N LEU A 149 -33.68 2.65 24.82
CA LEU A 149 -34.95 2.85 24.12
C LEU A 149 -35.91 1.66 24.27
N LEU A 150 -35.40 0.43 24.39
CA LEU A 150 -36.22 -0.75 24.70
C LEU A 150 -36.74 -0.74 26.15
N ALA A 151 -35.98 -0.18 27.08
CA ALA A 151 -36.37 -0.05 28.48
C ALA A 151 -37.21 1.21 28.78
N ALA A 152 -37.24 2.19 27.86
CA ALA A 152 -37.95 3.45 28.07
C ALA A 152 -39.46 3.20 28.32
N PRO A 153 -40.03 3.78 29.40
CA PRO A 153 -41.44 3.58 29.74
C PRO A 153 -42.39 4.42 28.88
N ASP A 154 -41.92 5.57 28.37
CA ASP A 154 -42.75 6.55 27.67
C ASP A 154 -41.98 7.32 26.59
N GLU A 155 -42.73 8.06 25.77
CA GLU A 155 -42.22 8.87 24.67
C GLU A 155 -41.32 10.03 25.14
N ALA A 156 -41.61 10.62 26.31
CA ALA A 156 -40.82 11.72 26.85
C ALA A 156 -39.40 11.28 27.24
N THR A 157 -39.26 10.08 27.78
CA THR A 157 -37.97 9.46 28.10
C THR A 157 -37.20 9.12 26.83
N ALA A 158 -37.87 8.50 25.84
CA ALA A 158 -37.26 8.19 24.55
C ALA A 158 -36.78 9.45 23.81
N LEU A 159 -37.55 10.54 23.85
CA LEU A 159 -37.19 11.83 23.26
C LEU A 159 -35.91 12.40 23.87
N LYS A 160 -35.72 12.28 25.19
CA LYS A 160 -34.47 12.73 25.86
C LYS A 160 -33.28 11.91 25.38
N LEU A 161 -33.42 10.59 25.30
CA LEU A 161 -32.37 9.69 24.83
C LEU A 161 -31.93 10.00 23.39
N LEU A 162 -32.87 10.25 22.48
CA LEU A 162 -32.57 10.59 21.08
C LEU A 162 -31.94 11.98 20.88
N ARG A 163 -32.01 12.86 21.89
CA ARG A 163 -31.46 14.22 21.83
C ARG A 163 -30.11 14.38 22.52
N LEU A 164 -29.67 13.38 23.28
CA LEU A 164 -28.35 13.37 23.89
C LEU A 164 -27.37 12.84 22.84
N PRO A 165 -26.45 13.66 22.32
CA PRO A 165 -25.35 13.12 21.54
C PRO A 165 -24.46 12.33 22.50
N THR A 166 -24.40 11.01 22.36
CA THR A 166 -23.31 10.24 22.97
C THR A 166 -22.02 10.63 22.26
N ALA A 167 -21.07 11.12 23.06
CA ALA A 167 -19.80 11.72 22.65
C ALA A 167 -18.83 10.71 22.02
#